data_AF-A0A7C2LGN2-F1
#
_entry.id   AF-A0A7C2LGN2-F1
#
_cell.length_a   1.000
_cell.length_b   1.000
_cell.length_c   1.000
_cell.angle_alpha   90.00
_cell.angle_beta   90.00
_cell.angle_gamma   90.00
#
_symmetry.space_group_name_H-M   'P 1'
#
loop_
_entity.id
_entity.type
_entity.pdbx_description
1 polymer ?
#
loop_
_entity_poly.entity_id
_entity_poly.type
_entity_poly.pdbx_seq_one_letter_code
_entity_poly.pdbx_strand_id
1 'polypeptide(L)'
;MKKIKQIENRTLLGYHDKNVNKFGLLDNDKLPILINEDYSLFLLTRDHNYSISTKSIQILLNNYEIDKKFRKSKRGLSFLIIVPGLIISVIYLIKFFFLSAGFSPLIDTLLTKSVNLSFWIAVIGISLLWHDYARYQSTSVKIPDAEIIPDKELKSIKTQGFKFARYIQLELKHFISLDTLEFLTESISGKTFNTMQMFRILINDPEIEKIIRRCNIDLSSEKLEQNDISESTLPEYPIEGLRSILTYALEDALLSNSSEIEPEHIFVTFFKVFPVLKTYLVKSGNSIEIIREIVRFHEDRKKKVQNTKITNPDVPYYPVGGIGKYWIYGHTFILNKFSKDITERMSKVQDKYGIGHDREIEEIISIVGRMSNKNVLLVGEAGVGKSSIIKGLAQRIVRGKINPQLLGKKIIQLDITSLLAQGVGKGNLEELIQKALNELSFSGNTILYIDEIQEIIPAKSDQSGSSLASIMLPYILESEFPIIGTINYADYKKFFYSNESLRQSFDNVEVSPLSPIETLHILETQIEKLEENFNLYIT
;
A
#
# COMPACT_ATOMS: atom_id res chain seq x y z
N MET A 1 -12.96 20.66 -5.65
CA MET A 1 -12.44 21.60 -6.67
C MET A 1 -10.93 21.89 -6.57
N LYS A 2 -10.34 22.28 -5.42
CA LYS A 2 -8.88 22.53 -5.32
C LYS A 2 -8.00 21.28 -5.57
N LYS A 3 -8.36 20.11 -5.02
CA LYS A 3 -7.66 18.82 -5.24
C LYS A 3 -7.70 18.39 -6.73
N ILE A 4 -8.84 18.64 -7.39
CA ILE A 4 -9.07 18.31 -8.82
C ILE A 4 -8.12 19.12 -9.72
N LYS A 5 -7.99 20.43 -9.50
CA LYS A 5 -7.02 21.27 -10.22
C LYS A 5 -5.55 20.90 -9.96
N GLN A 6 -5.23 20.30 -8.81
CA GLN A 6 -3.86 19.86 -8.50
C GLN A 6 -3.47 18.54 -9.19
N ILE A 7 -4.44 17.70 -9.56
CA ILE A 7 -4.22 16.43 -10.25
C ILE A 7 -3.98 16.68 -11.75
N GLU A 8 -4.75 17.58 -12.37
CA GLU A 8 -4.60 17.92 -13.80
C GLU A 8 -3.25 18.54 -14.15
N ASN A 9 -2.58 19.21 -13.20
CA ASN A 9 -1.28 19.85 -13.44
C ASN A 9 -0.08 18.87 -13.36
N ARG A 10 -0.30 17.55 -13.28
CA ARG A 10 0.78 16.55 -13.22
C ARG A 10 1.25 16.07 -14.59
N THR A 11 0.38 16.14 -15.60
CA THR A 11 0.61 15.59 -16.93
C THR A 11 0.23 16.60 -18.01
N LEU A 12 0.89 16.51 -19.16
CA LEU A 12 0.54 17.24 -20.38
C LEU A 12 0.54 16.30 -21.57
N LEU A 13 -0.59 16.24 -22.27
CA LEU A 13 -0.69 15.56 -23.55
C LEU A 13 -0.36 16.52 -24.69
N GLY A 14 0.50 16.06 -25.59
CA GLY A 14 0.85 16.78 -26.80
C GLY A 14 0.91 15.88 -28.02
N TYR A 15 0.98 16.52 -29.17
CA TYR A 15 1.19 15.86 -30.45
C TYR A 15 2.32 16.52 -31.22
N HIS A 16 3.02 15.72 -32.01
CA HIS A 16 4.04 16.15 -32.96
C HIS A 16 3.56 15.78 -34.36
N ASP A 17 3.39 16.81 -35.19
CA ASP A 17 3.20 16.67 -36.62
C ASP A 17 4.59 16.63 -37.27
N LYS A 18 4.99 15.45 -37.75
CA LYS A 18 6.30 15.19 -38.35
C LYS A 18 6.46 15.88 -39.71
N ASN A 19 5.36 16.11 -40.44
CA ASN A 19 5.41 16.70 -41.77
C ASN A 19 5.82 18.17 -41.70
N VAL A 20 5.27 18.89 -40.73
CA VAL A 20 5.55 20.33 -40.53
C VAL A 20 6.58 20.55 -39.40
N ASN A 21 6.98 19.48 -38.73
CA ASN A 21 7.82 19.50 -37.52
C ASN A 21 7.29 20.46 -36.44
N LYS A 22 5.98 20.41 -36.21
CA LYS A 22 5.29 21.28 -35.24
C LYS A 22 4.77 20.46 -34.07
N PHE A 23 4.90 21.03 -32.87
CA PHE A 23 4.38 20.46 -31.65
C PHE A 23 3.18 21.27 -31.17
N GLY A 24 2.15 20.58 -30.70
CA GLY A 24 0.96 21.18 -30.12
C GLY A 24 0.54 20.48 -28.83
N LEU A 25 -0.29 21.16 -28.04
CA LEU A 25 -0.97 20.57 -26.89
C LEU A 25 -2.33 20.03 -27.32
N LEU A 26 -2.74 18.92 -26.73
CA LEU A 26 -4.09 18.41 -26.85
C LEU A 26 -5.00 19.05 -25.80
N ASP A 27 -6.22 19.36 -26.20
CA ASP A 27 -7.28 19.74 -25.26
C ASP A 27 -7.88 18.48 -24.62
N ASN A 28 -8.01 18.49 -23.29
CA ASN A 28 -8.53 17.34 -22.53
C ASN A 28 -9.96 16.93 -22.94
N ASP A 29 -10.73 17.82 -23.55
CA ASP A 29 -12.10 17.56 -23.98
C ASP A 29 -12.21 16.81 -25.32
N LYS A 30 -11.15 16.80 -26.13
CA LYS A 30 -11.11 16.14 -27.44
C LYS A 30 -9.84 15.33 -27.59
N LEU A 31 -9.94 14.04 -27.31
CA LEU A 31 -8.86 13.08 -27.48
C LEU A 31 -9.05 12.30 -28.79
N PRO A 32 -8.37 12.67 -29.89
CA PRO A 32 -8.46 11.95 -31.15
C PRO A 32 -7.72 10.61 -31.07
N ILE A 33 -8.21 9.61 -31.79
CA ILE A 33 -7.45 8.39 -32.09
C ILE A 33 -6.68 8.63 -33.38
N LEU A 34 -5.37 8.82 -33.27
CA LEU A 34 -4.49 9.09 -34.40
C LEU A 34 -4.05 7.79 -35.07
N ILE A 35 -4.50 7.61 -36.32
CA ILE A 35 -4.14 6.46 -37.16
C ILE A 35 -2.90 6.77 -37.99
N ASN A 36 -2.78 7.99 -38.52
CA ASN A 36 -1.65 8.37 -39.38
C ASN A 36 -0.32 8.37 -38.58
N GLU A 37 0.74 7.81 -39.16
CA GLU A 37 2.08 7.77 -38.57
C GLU A 37 2.81 9.11 -38.60
N ASP A 38 2.36 10.04 -39.45
CA ASP A 38 2.87 11.42 -39.51
C ASP A 38 2.64 12.18 -38.21
N TYR A 39 1.63 11.76 -37.43
CA TYR A 39 1.38 12.29 -36.11
C TYR A 39 1.85 11.32 -35.04
N SER A 40 2.57 11.84 -34.04
CA SER A 40 2.96 11.11 -32.85
C SER A 40 2.50 11.83 -31.59
N LEU A 41 1.82 11.09 -30.72
CA LEU A 41 1.45 11.56 -29.38
C LEU A 41 2.63 11.40 -28.44
N PHE A 42 2.72 12.33 -27.51
CA PHE A 42 3.62 12.23 -26.37
C PHE A 42 2.93 12.73 -25.12
N LEU A 43 3.36 12.17 -23.99
CA LEU A 43 2.89 12.53 -22.66
C LEU A 43 4.09 13.06 -21.88
N LEU A 44 3.91 14.20 -21.23
CA LEU A 44 4.97 14.88 -20.51
C LEU A 44 4.60 15.01 -19.04
N THR A 45 5.51 14.60 -18.16
CA THR A 45 5.48 14.90 -16.73
C THR A 45 6.59 15.89 -16.42
N ARG A 46 6.73 16.31 -15.14
CA ARG A 46 7.81 17.26 -14.76
C ARG A 46 9.19 16.79 -15.21
N ASP A 47 9.46 15.48 -15.09
CA ASP A 47 10.81 14.94 -15.24
C ASP A 47 10.94 13.97 -16.44
N HIS A 48 9.84 13.50 -17.01
CA HIS A 48 9.83 12.43 -18.03
C HIS A 48 9.01 12.80 -19.27
N ASN A 49 9.41 12.23 -20.41
CA ASN A 49 8.68 12.29 -21.67
C ASN A 49 8.40 10.86 -22.15
N TYR A 50 7.13 10.55 -22.40
CA TYR A 50 6.69 9.24 -22.83
C TYR A 50 6.18 9.33 -24.26
N SER A 51 6.57 8.36 -25.08
CA SER A 51 6.16 8.27 -26.47
C SER A 51 5.97 6.81 -26.86
N ILE A 52 4.99 6.55 -27.72
CA ILE A 52 4.68 5.19 -28.18
C ILE A 52 4.80 5.11 -29.70
N SER A 53 5.60 4.16 -30.18
CA SER A 53 5.71 3.86 -31.61
C SER A 53 4.88 2.62 -31.98
N THR A 54 4.32 2.60 -33.20
CA THR A 54 3.56 1.45 -33.72
C THR A 54 4.42 0.19 -33.71
N LYS A 55 5.68 0.33 -34.12
CA LYS A 55 6.67 -0.76 -34.15
C LYS A 55 6.90 -1.36 -32.77
N SER A 56 6.99 -0.52 -31.73
CA SER A 56 7.15 -0.99 -30.35
C SER A 56 5.94 -1.82 -29.90
N ILE A 57 4.72 -1.38 -30.22
CA ILE A 57 3.48 -2.12 -29.90
C ILE A 57 3.47 -3.47 -30.62
N GLN A 58 3.75 -3.49 -31.92
CA GLN A 58 3.73 -4.73 -32.71
C GLN A 58 4.76 -5.75 -32.21
N ILE A 59 6.00 -5.32 -31.91
CA ILE A 59 7.03 -6.19 -31.34
C ILE A 59 6.56 -6.75 -30.01
N LEU A 60 5.97 -5.90 -29.18
CA LEU A 60 5.53 -6.27 -27.84
C LEU A 60 4.40 -7.32 -27.90
N LEU A 61 3.36 -7.08 -28.70
CA LEU A 61 2.24 -8.02 -28.86
C LEU A 61 2.70 -9.36 -29.44
N ASN A 62 3.56 -9.33 -30.47
CA ASN A 62 4.09 -10.54 -31.08
C ASN A 62 4.97 -11.35 -30.10
N ASN A 63 5.84 -10.67 -29.35
CA ASN A 63 6.67 -11.33 -28.34
C ASN A 63 5.80 -11.94 -27.24
N TYR A 64 4.76 -11.23 -26.80
CA TYR A 64 3.82 -11.75 -25.80
C TYR A 64 3.08 -12.99 -26.31
N GLU A 65 2.62 -13.02 -27.56
CA GLU A 65 1.98 -14.21 -28.14
C GLU A 65 2.92 -15.42 -28.19
N ILE A 66 4.15 -15.21 -28.64
CA ILE A 66 5.18 -16.25 -28.71
C ILE A 66 5.44 -16.78 -27.30
N ASP A 67 5.62 -15.89 -26.34
CA ASP A 67 5.83 -16.24 -24.93
C ASP A 67 4.60 -16.95 -24.33
N LYS A 68 3.37 -16.52 -24.64
CA LYS A 68 2.12 -17.16 -24.19
C LYS A 68 2.02 -18.59 -24.69
N LYS A 69 2.32 -18.83 -25.98
CA LYS A 69 2.37 -20.18 -26.58
C LYS A 69 3.46 -21.03 -25.94
N PHE A 70 4.67 -20.48 -25.79
CA PHE A 70 5.78 -21.17 -25.14
C PHE A 70 5.46 -21.55 -23.69
N ARG A 71 4.90 -20.63 -22.90
CA ARG A 71 4.47 -20.87 -21.51
C ARG A 71 3.39 -21.93 -21.43
N LYS A 72 2.40 -21.93 -22.33
CA LYS A 72 1.34 -22.95 -22.37
C LYS A 72 1.93 -24.34 -22.61
N SER A 73 2.85 -24.47 -23.57
CA SER A 73 3.55 -25.73 -23.84
C SER A 73 4.44 -26.16 -22.67
N LYS A 74 5.21 -25.24 -22.09
CA LYS A 74 6.07 -25.50 -20.93
C LYS A 74 5.25 -25.95 -19.72
N ARG A 75 4.13 -25.29 -19.41
CA ARG A 75 3.20 -25.69 -18.34
C ARG A 75 2.62 -27.07 -18.61
N GLY A 76 2.12 -27.32 -19.83
CA GLY A 76 1.58 -28.64 -20.21
C GLY A 76 2.60 -29.77 -20.03
N LEU A 77 3.84 -29.55 -20.48
CA LEU A 77 4.94 -30.50 -20.31
C LEU A 77 5.32 -30.68 -18.83
N SER A 78 5.33 -29.60 -18.05
CA SER A 78 5.58 -29.67 -16.61
C SER A 78 4.49 -30.46 -15.88
N PHE A 79 3.21 -30.27 -16.22
CA PHE A 79 2.11 -31.05 -15.64
C PHE A 79 2.22 -32.54 -15.99
N LEU A 80 2.52 -32.86 -17.25
CA LEU A 80 2.73 -34.24 -17.71
C LEU A 80 3.82 -34.94 -16.89
N ILE A 81 4.88 -34.21 -16.55
CA ILE A 81 6.00 -34.69 -15.74
C ILE A 81 5.66 -34.80 -14.24
N ILE A 82 4.93 -33.83 -13.69
CA ILE A 82 4.67 -33.73 -12.25
C ILE A 82 3.64 -34.74 -11.77
N VAL A 83 2.57 -34.99 -12.55
CA VAL A 83 1.46 -35.85 -12.13
C VAL A 83 1.91 -37.27 -11.73
N PRO A 84 2.73 -37.98 -12.54
CA PRO A 84 3.27 -39.28 -12.13
C PRO A 84 4.12 -39.20 -10.85
N GLY A 85 4.96 -38.18 -10.70
CA GLY A 85 5.79 -38.01 -9.51
C GLY A 85 5.02 -37.70 -8.25
N LEU A 86 3.90 -36.96 -8.34
CA LEU A 86 2.99 -36.74 -7.21
C LEU A 86 2.34 -38.04 -6.75
N ILE A 87 1.87 -38.88 -7.68
CA ILE A 87 1.31 -40.19 -7.36
C ILE A 87 2.34 -41.04 -6.61
N ILE A 88 3.58 -41.04 -7.09
CA ILE A 88 4.70 -41.76 -6.47
C ILE A 88 5.01 -41.21 -5.07
N SER A 89 4.99 -39.88 -4.92
CA SER A 89 5.20 -39.21 -3.62
C SER A 89 4.13 -39.60 -2.60
N VAL A 90 2.88 -39.71 -3.03
CA VAL A 90 1.77 -40.17 -2.18
C VAL A 90 1.95 -41.64 -1.79
N ILE A 91 2.38 -42.51 -2.71
CA ILE A 91 2.72 -43.91 -2.41
C ILE A 91 3.84 -43.99 -1.35
N TYR A 92 4.86 -43.14 -1.47
CA TYR A 92 5.93 -43.02 -0.48
C TYR A 92 5.43 -42.56 0.90
N LEU A 93 4.53 -41.58 0.95
CA LEU A 93 3.91 -41.12 2.20
C LEU A 93 3.05 -42.23 2.85
N ILE A 94 2.24 -42.94 2.05
CA ILE A 94 1.45 -44.09 2.54
C ILE A 94 2.39 -45.15 3.12
N LYS A 95 3.51 -45.46 2.44
CA LYS A 95 4.53 -46.37 2.99
C LYS A 95 5.01 -45.89 4.36
N PHE A 96 5.38 -44.62 4.48
CA PHE A 96 5.92 -44.03 5.70
C PHE A 96 4.93 -44.11 6.88
N PHE A 97 3.66 -43.79 6.66
CA PHE A 97 2.64 -43.80 7.73
C PHE A 97 2.14 -45.21 8.07
N PHE A 98 2.03 -46.12 7.10
CA PHE A 98 1.50 -47.48 7.29
C PHE A 98 2.59 -48.54 7.48
N LEU A 99 3.81 -48.13 7.87
CA LEU A 99 4.95 -49.02 8.13
C LEU A 99 4.62 -50.14 9.14
N SER A 100 3.63 -49.93 10.03
CA SER A 100 3.19 -50.89 11.05
C SER A 100 2.07 -51.85 10.61
N ALA A 101 1.43 -51.63 9.45
CA ALA A 101 0.19 -52.31 9.06
C ALA A 101 0.38 -53.49 8.06
N GLY A 102 1.61 -53.94 7.81
CA GLY A 102 1.88 -55.12 6.98
C GLY A 102 1.77 -54.92 5.46
N PHE A 103 1.52 -53.68 4.98
CA PHE A 103 1.41 -53.35 3.55
C PHE A 103 2.76 -53.18 2.82
N SER A 104 3.90 -53.26 3.53
CA SER A 104 5.24 -53.03 2.96
C SER A 104 5.56 -53.82 1.68
N PRO A 105 5.32 -55.14 1.57
CA PRO A 105 5.77 -55.90 0.41
C PRO A 105 5.02 -55.54 -0.89
N LEU A 106 3.77 -55.09 -0.78
CA LEU A 106 2.97 -54.68 -1.94
C LEU A 106 3.37 -53.28 -2.44
N ILE A 107 3.87 -52.44 -1.55
CA ILE A 107 4.38 -51.10 -1.90
C ILE A 107 5.80 -51.19 -2.46
N ASP A 108 6.62 -52.12 -1.96
CA ASP A 108 7.99 -52.35 -2.43
C ASP A 108 8.06 -52.88 -3.86
N THR A 109 7.06 -53.65 -4.31
CA THR A 109 6.94 -54.07 -5.73
C THR A 109 6.54 -52.92 -6.67
N LEU A 110 5.80 -51.93 -6.15
CA LEU A 110 5.41 -50.73 -6.88
C LEU A 110 6.56 -49.73 -7.02
N LEU A 111 7.48 -49.65 -6.05
CA LEU A 111 8.59 -48.69 -6.00
C LEU A 111 9.88 -49.25 -6.64
N THR A 112 9.86 -49.46 -7.95
CA THR A 112 11.04 -49.89 -8.72
C THR A 112 12.02 -48.73 -9.00
N LYS A 113 13.25 -49.04 -9.42
CA LYS A 113 14.26 -48.04 -9.82
C LYS A 113 13.75 -47.06 -10.89
N SER A 114 12.91 -47.53 -11.82
CA SER A 114 12.29 -46.70 -12.86
C SER A 114 11.25 -45.73 -12.29
N VAL A 115 10.53 -46.13 -11.23
CA VAL A 115 9.56 -45.30 -10.53
C VAL A 115 10.26 -44.19 -9.74
N ASN A 116 11.42 -44.48 -9.14
CA ASN A 116 12.24 -43.45 -8.49
C ASN A 116 12.80 -42.42 -9.47
N LEU A 117 13.13 -42.83 -10.70
CA LEU A 117 13.53 -41.89 -11.74
C LEU A 117 12.39 -40.90 -12.06
N SER A 118 11.15 -41.38 -12.17
CA SER A 118 9.98 -40.53 -12.40
C SER A 118 9.77 -39.49 -11.29
N PHE A 119 10.10 -39.82 -10.04
CA PHE A 119 10.09 -38.84 -8.93
C PHE A 119 11.11 -37.71 -9.16
N TRP A 120 12.35 -38.04 -9.53
CA TRP A 120 13.37 -37.01 -9.81
C TRP A 120 13.05 -36.18 -11.06
N ILE A 121 12.43 -36.79 -12.08
CA ILE A 121 11.94 -36.04 -13.26
C ILE A 121 10.83 -35.07 -12.83
N ALA A 122 9.95 -35.45 -11.89
CA ALA A 122 8.94 -34.54 -11.36
C ALA A 122 9.53 -33.35 -10.60
N VAL A 123 10.65 -33.52 -9.89
CA VAL A 123 11.40 -32.41 -9.27
C VAL A 123 11.87 -31.40 -10.32
N ILE A 124 12.31 -31.87 -11.49
CA ILE A 124 12.67 -30.98 -12.62
C ILE A 124 11.44 -30.22 -13.12
N GLY A 125 10.28 -30.88 -13.22
CA GLY A 125 9.01 -30.22 -13.57
C GLY A 125 8.63 -29.11 -12.58
N ILE A 126 8.77 -29.37 -11.28
CA ILE A 126 8.55 -28.36 -10.23
C ILE A 126 9.55 -27.20 -10.38
N SER A 127 10.83 -27.50 -10.62
CA SER A 127 11.87 -26.47 -10.85
C SER A 127 11.57 -25.60 -12.07
N LEU A 128 11.08 -26.19 -13.17
CA LEU A 128 10.67 -25.46 -14.36
C LEU A 128 9.48 -24.52 -14.10
N LEU A 129 8.48 -24.97 -13.34
CA LEU A 129 7.36 -24.13 -12.90
C LEU A 129 7.81 -23.04 -11.93
N TRP A 130 8.72 -23.36 -11.01
CA TRP A 130 9.25 -22.41 -10.05
C TRP A 130 10.06 -21.32 -10.74
N HIS A 131 10.88 -21.67 -11.73
CA HIS A 131 11.58 -20.69 -12.58
C HIS A 131 10.60 -19.76 -13.31
N ASP A 132 9.51 -20.29 -13.86
CA ASP A 132 8.49 -19.44 -14.49
C ASP A 132 7.82 -18.50 -13.49
N TYR A 133 7.52 -18.99 -12.29
CA TYR A 133 6.97 -18.20 -11.21
C TYR A 133 7.95 -17.12 -10.71
N ALA A 134 9.24 -17.43 -10.62
CA ALA A 134 10.28 -16.49 -10.23
C ALA A 134 10.46 -15.37 -11.27
N ARG A 135 10.46 -15.72 -12.57
CA ARG A 135 10.56 -14.74 -13.66
C ARG A 135 9.35 -13.78 -13.69
N TYR A 136 8.17 -14.27 -13.33
CA TYR A 136 6.97 -13.44 -13.21
C TYR A 136 7.15 -12.33 -12.16
N GLN A 137 7.80 -12.64 -11.04
CA GLN A 137 8.05 -11.65 -9.97
C GLN A 137 9.18 -10.67 -10.27
N SER A 138 10.07 -10.98 -11.22
CA SER A 138 11.31 -10.20 -11.45
C SER A 138 11.22 -9.16 -12.57
N THR A 139 10.05 -8.93 -13.19
CA THR A 139 9.93 -8.13 -14.43
C THR A 139 9.19 -6.80 -14.30
N SER A 140 8.73 -6.40 -13.11
CA SER A 140 7.97 -5.16 -12.94
C SER A 140 8.86 -3.92 -12.96
N VAL A 141 9.04 -3.34 -14.15
CA VAL A 141 9.52 -1.96 -14.25
C VAL A 141 8.36 -1.05 -13.92
N LYS A 142 8.47 -0.32 -12.81
CA LYS A 142 7.39 0.53 -12.29
C LYS A 142 7.40 1.89 -12.98
N ILE A 143 6.22 2.39 -13.32
CA ILE A 143 6.00 3.77 -13.74
C ILE A 143 6.50 4.70 -12.62
N PRO A 144 7.35 5.70 -12.92
CA PRO A 144 7.75 6.70 -11.94
C PRO A 144 6.57 7.55 -11.47
N ASP A 145 6.59 7.98 -10.20
CA ASP A 145 5.57 8.89 -9.67
C ASP A 145 5.58 10.24 -10.41
N ALA A 146 4.39 10.77 -10.73
CA ALA A 146 4.24 12.05 -11.39
C ALA A 146 4.12 13.21 -10.40
N GLU A 147 5.13 14.08 -10.36
CA GLU A 147 5.08 15.32 -9.58
C GLU A 147 4.29 16.44 -10.28
N ILE A 148 3.81 17.41 -9.51
CA ILE A 148 3.09 18.58 -10.04
C ILE A 148 4.04 19.44 -10.87
N ILE A 149 3.62 19.78 -12.09
CA ILE A 149 4.34 20.71 -12.96
C ILE A 149 4.09 22.15 -12.47
N PRO A 150 5.14 22.93 -12.15
CA PRO A 150 4.97 24.31 -11.69
C PRO A 150 4.26 25.21 -12.72
N ASP A 151 3.38 26.11 -12.27
CA ASP A 151 2.61 27.02 -13.15
C ASP A 151 3.49 27.86 -14.08
N LYS A 152 4.69 28.23 -13.61
CA LYS A 152 5.69 28.97 -14.40
C LYS A 152 6.17 28.16 -15.60
N GLU A 153 6.36 26.85 -15.39
CA GLU A 153 6.78 25.92 -16.43
C GLU A 153 5.64 25.66 -17.42
N LEU A 154 4.41 25.45 -16.94
CA LEU A 154 3.22 25.35 -17.79
C LEU A 154 3.06 26.55 -18.72
N LYS A 155 3.22 27.78 -18.18
CA LYS A 155 3.18 29.01 -19.00
C LYS A 155 4.34 29.07 -19.99
N SER A 156 5.52 28.60 -19.63
CA SER A 156 6.68 28.56 -20.52
C SER A 156 6.47 27.60 -21.69
N ILE A 157 5.87 26.43 -21.44
CA ILE A 157 5.56 25.43 -22.48
C ILE A 157 4.53 26.01 -23.46
N LYS A 158 3.47 26.65 -22.94
CA LYS A 158 2.44 27.29 -23.77
C LYS A 158 2.95 28.47 -24.61
N THR A 159 4.00 29.16 -24.17
CA THR A 159 4.52 30.37 -24.84
C THR A 159 5.74 30.10 -25.72
N GLN A 160 6.67 29.26 -25.27
CA GLN A 160 7.94 28.97 -25.94
C GLN A 160 7.98 27.62 -26.66
N GLY A 161 6.96 26.77 -26.48
CA GLY A 161 6.94 25.40 -27.00
C GLY A 161 7.75 24.41 -26.14
N PHE A 162 7.90 23.18 -26.64
CA PHE A 162 8.50 22.07 -25.90
C PHE A 162 10.03 22.05 -26.01
N LYS A 163 10.72 21.84 -24.89
CA LYS A 163 12.19 21.64 -24.82
C LYS A 163 12.52 20.22 -24.35
N PHE A 164 12.45 19.26 -25.27
CA PHE A 164 12.52 17.82 -24.97
C PHE A 164 13.83 17.35 -24.32
N ALA A 165 14.96 18.05 -24.55
CA ALA A 165 16.26 17.68 -23.99
C ALA A 165 16.32 17.68 -22.43
N ARG A 166 15.28 18.21 -21.77
CA ARG A 166 15.19 18.25 -20.30
C ARG A 166 14.55 17.00 -19.70
N TYR A 167 13.88 16.18 -20.49
CA TYR A 167 13.06 15.07 -20.01
C TYR A 167 13.72 13.73 -20.33
N ILE A 168 13.61 12.78 -19.40
CA ILE A 168 14.05 11.40 -19.64
C ILE A 168 13.01 10.71 -20.51
N GLN A 169 13.44 10.18 -21.66
CA GLN A 169 12.55 9.44 -22.56
C GLN A 169 12.33 8.01 -22.05
N LEU A 170 11.06 7.64 -21.88
CA LEU A 170 10.67 6.32 -21.40
C LEU A 170 9.79 5.59 -22.44
N GLU A 171 10.13 4.32 -22.70
CA GLU A 171 9.37 3.46 -23.62
C GLU A 171 8.30 2.66 -22.88
N LEU A 172 7.08 2.70 -23.41
CA LEU A 172 5.90 2.07 -22.84
C LEU A 172 6.01 0.54 -22.67
N LYS A 173 6.90 -0.13 -23.41
CA LYS A 173 7.07 -1.59 -23.30
C LYS A 173 7.44 -2.09 -21.91
N HIS A 174 7.97 -1.19 -21.07
CA HIS A 174 8.36 -1.52 -19.71
C HIS A 174 7.22 -1.37 -18.71
N PHE A 175 6.12 -0.70 -19.09
CA PHE A 175 5.08 -0.29 -18.15
C PHE A 175 3.70 -0.89 -18.44
N ILE A 176 3.57 -1.83 -19.37
CA ILE A 176 2.28 -2.51 -19.60
C ILE A 176 2.21 -3.79 -18.77
N SER A 177 1.11 -3.98 -18.03
CA SER A 177 0.88 -5.22 -17.29
C SER A 177 0.59 -6.40 -18.23
N LEU A 178 0.86 -7.62 -17.77
CA LEU A 178 0.61 -8.83 -18.57
C LEU A 178 -0.87 -9.04 -18.87
N ASP A 179 -1.77 -8.65 -17.95
CA ASP A 179 -3.22 -8.76 -18.13
C ASP A 179 -3.72 -7.80 -19.22
N THR A 180 -3.18 -6.57 -19.24
CA THR A 180 -3.46 -5.62 -20.32
C THR A 180 -3.03 -6.18 -21.67
N LEU A 181 -1.87 -6.84 -21.75
CA LEU A 181 -1.41 -7.47 -22.99
C LEU A 181 -2.29 -8.64 -23.42
N GLU A 182 -2.74 -9.44 -22.47
CA GLU A 182 -3.69 -10.51 -22.72
C GLU A 182 -4.96 -9.95 -23.39
N PHE A 183 -5.59 -8.94 -22.78
CA PHE A 183 -6.83 -8.36 -23.28
C PHE A 183 -6.66 -7.68 -24.64
N LEU A 184 -5.55 -6.97 -24.85
CA LEU A 184 -5.22 -6.38 -26.15
C LEU A 184 -5.06 -7.46 -27.22
N THR A 185 -4.33 -8.56 -26.95
CA THR A 185 -4.18 -9.64 -27.93
C THR A 185 -5.48 -10.35 -28.24
N GLU A 186 -6.36 -10.53 -27.27
CA GLU A 186 -7.67 -11.16 -27.48
C GLU A 186 -8.64 -10.28 -28.28
N SER A 187 -8.47 -8.95 -28.20
CA SER A 187 -9.27 -7.96 -28.92
C SER A 187 -8.76 -7.62 -30.32
N ILE A 188 -7.62 -8.19 -30.74
CA ILE A 188 -7.02 -7.94 -32.04
C ILE A 188 -7.29 -9.13 -32.96
N SER A 189 -7.88 -8.85 -34.12
CA SER A 189 -8.09 -9.81 -35.20
C SER A 189 -7.22 -9.45 -36.40
N GLY A 190 -6.07 -10.12 -36.53
CA GLY A 190 -5.12 -9.83 -37.60
C GLY A 190 -4.43 -8.47 -37.45
N LYS A 191 -4.88 -7.45 -38.18
CA LYS A 191 -4.34 -6.07 -38.13
C LYS A 191 -5.33 -5.03 -37.60
N THR A 192 -6.53 -5.47 -37.22
CA THR A 192 -7.56 -4.59 -36.66
C THR A 192 -7.76 -4.87 -35.18
N PHE A 193 -8.00 -3.81 -34.43
CA PHE A 193 -8.34 -3.79 -33.02
C PHE A 193 -9.84 -3.53 -32.89
N ASN A 194 -10.57 -4.51 -32.35
CA ASN A 194 -12.00 -4.41 -32.13
C ASN A 194 -12.28 -3.80 -30.75
N THR A 195 -12.69 -2.54 -30.74
CA THR A 195 -12.95 -1.80 -29.49
C THR A 195 -14.15 -2.35 -28.73
N MET A 196 -15.20 -2.81 -29.41
CA MET A 196 -16.37 -3.36 -28.74
C MET A 196 -16.03 -4.66 -28.01
N GLN A 197 -15.22 -5.52 -28.63
CA GLN A 197 -14.71 -6.73 -28.02
C GLN A 197 -13.82 -6.42 -26.81
N MET A 198 -12.90 -5.46 -26.93
CA MET A 198 -12.09 -5.01 -25.80
C MET A 198 -12.96 -4.51 -24.65
N PHE A 199 -13.97 -3.70 -24.95
CA PHE A 199 -14.88 -3.17 -23.93
C PHE A 199 -15.66 -4.27 -23.22
N ARG A 200 -16.11 -5.31 -23.95
CA ARG A 200 -16.75 -6.49 -23.36
C ARG A 200 -15.81 -7.30 -22.47
N ILE A 201 -14.56 -7.49 -22.88
CA ILE A 201 -13.54 -8.17 -22.06
C ILE A 201 -13.30 -7.38 -20.78
N LEU A 202 -13.15 -6.05 -20.88
CA LEU A 202 -12.96 -5.16 -19.74
C LEU A 202 -14.13 -5.20 -18.75
N ILE A 203 -15.38 -5.15 -19.20
CA ILE A 203 -16.55 -5.19 -18.29
C ILE A 203 -16.64 -6.52 -17.52
N ASN A 204 -16.14 -7.61 -18.11
CA ASN A 204 -16.15 -8.93 -17.48
C ASN A 204 -14.93 -9.20 -16.58
N ASP A 205 -13.99 -8.26 -16.49
CA ASP A 205 -12.84 -8.40 -15.62
C ASP A 205 -13.24 -8.22 -14.14
N PRO A 206 -12.80 -9.11 -13.22
CA PRO A 206 -13.17 -9.02 -11.81
C PRO A 206 -12.72 -7.74 -11.10
N GLU A 207 -11.59 -7.12 -11.48
CA GLU A 207 -11.14 -5.88 -10.87
C GLU A 207 -11.95 -4.68 -11.37
N ILE A 208 -12.29 -4.66 -12.66
CA ILE A 208 -13.17 -3.65 -13.25
C ILE A 208 -14.61 -3.79 -12.73
N GLU A 209 -15.11 -5.01 -12.52
CA GLU A 209 -16.44 -5.24 -11.95
C GLU A 209 -16.59 -4.56 -10.58
N LYS A 210 -15.55 -4.62 -9.73
CA LYS A 210 -15.54 -3.90 -8.44
C LYS A 210 -15.63 -2.39 -8.63
N ILE A 211 -14.95 -1.84 -9.63
CA ILE A 211 -15.02 -0.40 -9.96
C ILE A 211 -16.44 -0.04 -10.41
N ILE A 212 -17.03 -0.83 -11.31
CA ILE A 212 -18.39 -0.63 -11.83
C ILE A 212 -19.41 -0.64 -10.69
N ARG A 213 -19.33 -1.63 -9.79
CA ARG A 213 -20.20 -1.74 -8.60
C ARG A 213 -20.08 -0.51 -7.69
N ARG A 214 -18.86 -0.04 -7.45
CA ARG A 214 -18.60 1.14 -6.60
C ARG A 214 -19.03 2.46 -7.26
N CYS A 215 -18.99 2.55 -8.59
CA CYS A 215 -19.57 3.68 -9.34
C CYS A 215 -21.09 3.62 -9.43
N ASN A 216 -21.71 2.49 -9.05
CA ASN A 216 -23.13 2.22 -9.24
C ASN A 216 -23.60 2.43 -10.70
N ILE A 217 -22.79 1.97 -11.65
CA ILE A 217 -23.11 2.03 -13.09
C ILE A 217 -23.62 0.66 -13.53
N ASP A 218 -24.75 0.62 -14.23
CA ASP A 218 -25.24 -0.60 -14.87
C ASP A 218 -24.62 -0.72 -16.27
N LEU A 219 -23.81 -1.74 -16.51
CA LEU A 219 -23.20 -2.01 -17.82
C LEU A 219 -23.68 -3.36 -18.39
N SER A 220 -24.89 -3.78 -18.02
CA SER A 220 -25.56 -4.94 -18.61
C SER A 220 -25.78 -4.76 -20.12
N SER A 221 -25.77 -5.88 -20.86
CA SER A 221 -25.98 -5.88 -22.31
C SER A 221 -27.26 -5.14 -22.72
N GLU A 222 -28.35 -5.31 -21.96
CA GLU A 222 -29.63 -4.63 -22.20
C GLU A 222 -29.51 -3.10 -22.11
N LYS A 223 -28.77 -2.58 -21.11
CA LYS A 223 -28.57 -1.14 -20.94
C LYS A 223 -27.64 -0.55 -21.97
N LEU A 224 -26.63 -1.31 -22.40
CA LEU A 224 -25.73 -0.89 -23.47
C LEU A 224 -26.50 -0.73 -24.79
N GLU A 225 -27.34 -1.72 -25.14
CA GLU A 225 -28.19 -1.66 -26.33
C GLU A 225 -29.21 -0.50 -26.27
N GLN A 226 -29.85 -0.29 -25.11
CA GLN A 226 -30.78 0.84 -24.90
C GLN A 226 -30.13 2.23 -25.05
N ASN A 227 -28.80 2.33 -24.93
CA ASN A 227 -28.06 3.59 -25.04
C ASN A 227 -27.20 3.67 -26.31
N ASP A 228 -27.55 2.90 -27.34
CA ASP A 228 -26.88 2.89 -28.66
C ASP A 228 -25.38 2.52 -28.59
N ILE A 229 -24.95 1.77 -27.57
CA ILE A 229 -23.57 1.29 -27.45
C ILE A 229 -23.46 -0.02 -28.23
N SER A 230 -22.90 0.05 -29.44
CA SER A 230 -22.77 -1.06 -30.38
C SER A 230 -21.47 -0.96 -31.18
N GLU A 231 -21.21 -1.90 -32.08
CA GLU A 231 -20.04 -1.87 -32.97
C GLU A 231 -19.97 -0.62 -33.87
N SER A 232 -21.11 0.04 -34.12
CA SER A 232 -21.12 1.29 -34.89
C SER A 232 -20.61 2.50 -34.09
N THR A 233 -20.81 2.51 -32.77
CA THR A 233 -20.38 3.58 -31.87
C THR A 233 -19.00 3.32 -31.25
N LEU A 234 -18.59 2.05 -31.19
CA LEU A 234 -17.24 1.59 -30.85
C LEU A 234 -16.64 0.85 -32.06
N PRO A 235 -16.16 1.59 -33.08
CA PRO A 235 -15.72 1.02 -34.35
C PRO A 235 -14.34 0.35 -34.26
N GLU A 236 -14.05 -0.55 -35.18
CA GLU A 236 -12.72 -1.14 -35.30
C GLU A 236 -11.68 -0.11 -35.75
N TYR A 237 -10.49 -0.17 -35.13
CA TYR A 237 -9.35 0.66 -35.50
C TYR A 237 -8.20 -0.21 -36.00
N PRO A 238 -7.34 0.30 -36.89
CA PRO A 238 -6.10 -0.39 -37.20
C PRO A 238 -5.13 -0.30 -36.00
N ILE A 239 -4.14 -1.21 -35.91
CA ILE A 239 -3.21 -1.31 -34.77
C ILE A 239 -2.50 0.02 -34.45
N GLU A 240 -2.27 0.87 -35.45
CA GLU A 240 -1.68 2.21 -35.30
C GLU A 240 -2.47 3.09 -34.31
N GLY A 241 -3.79 2.91 -34.23
CA GLY A 241 -4.68 3.63 -33.32
C GLY A 241 -4.42 3.30 -31.85
N LEU A 242 -3.89 2.10 -31.53
CA LEU A 242 -3.56 1.69 -30.17
C LEU A 242 -2.54 2.62 -29.50
N ARG A 243 -1.68 3.29 -30.28
CA ARG A 243 -0.74 4.30 -29.74
C ARG A 243 -1.49 5.38 -28.96
N SER A 244 -2.63 5.82 -29.47
CA SER A 244 -3.42 6.87 -28.82
C SER A 244 -4.05 6.37 -27.53
N ILE A 245 -4.72 5.21 -27.61
CA ILE A 245 -5.38 4.58 -26.46
C ILE A 245 -4.38 4.30 -25.34
N LEU A 246 -3.22 3.72 -25.66
CA LEU A 246 -2.18 3.42 -24.67
C LEU A 246 -1.52 4.68 -24.09
N THR A 247 -1.42 5.77 -24.86
CA THR A 247 -0.88 7.04 -24.34
C THR A 247 -1.86 7.66 -23.33
N TYR A 248 -3.15 7.60 -23.61
CA TYR A 248 -4.19 8.07 -22.70
C TYR A 248 -4.32 7.17 -21.46
N ALA A 249 -4.19 5.85 -21.62
CA ALA A 249 -4.17 4.92 -20.49
C ALA A 249 -2.94 5.12 -19.60
N LEU A 250 -1.78 5.42 -20.19
CA LEU A 250 -0.58 5.79 -19.43
C LEU A 250 -0.80 7.08 -18.62
N GLU A 251 -1.47 8.07 -19.19
CA GLU A 251 -1.84 9.28 -18.45
C GLU A 251 -2.73 8.93 -17.25
N ASP A 252 -3.79 8.14 -17.46
CA ASP A 252 -4.67 7.74 -16.36
C ASP A 252 -3.93 6.90 -15.31
N ALA A 253 -2.96 6.06 -15.69
CA ALA A 253 -2.08 5.32 -14.78
C ALA A 253 -1.18 6.23 -13.93
N LEU A 254 -0.62 7.29 -14.53
CA LEU A 254 0.16 8.29 -13.79
C LEU A 254 -0.71 9.10 -12.83
N LEU A 255 -1.93 9.45 -13.24
CA LEU A 255 -2.86 10.21 -12.40
C LEU A 255 -3.48 9.37 -11.27
N SER A 256 -3.63 8.05 -11.46
CA SER A 256 -4.06 7.10 -10.44
C SER A 256 -2.91 6.62 -9.53
N ASN A 257 -1.67 7.07 -9.77
CA ASN A 257 -0.45 6.57 -9.14
C ASN A 257 -0.25 5.05 -9.30
N SER A 258 -0.69 4.43 -10.40
CA SER A 258 -0.41 3.01 -10.63
C SER A 258 1.06 2.77 -11.02
N SER A 259 1.58 1.58 -10.71
CA SER A 259 2.93 1.17 -11.11
C SER A 259 3.01 0.68 -12.56
N GLU A 260 1.89 0.28 -13.16
CA GLU A 260 1.83 -0.25 -14.52
C GLU A 260 0.52 0.18 -15.20
N ILE A 261 0.44 0.07 -16.52
CA ILE A 261 -0.79 0.26 -17.28
C ILE A 261 -1.58 -1.03 -17.18
N GLU A 262 -2.47 -1.05 -16.20
CA GLU A 262 -3.43 -2.12 -15.95
C GLU A 262 -4.76 -1.92 -16.72
N PRO A 263 -5.59 -2.98 -16.88
CA PRO A 263 -6.84 -2.92 -17.63
C PRO A 263 -7.81 -1.81 -17.19
N GLU A 264 -7.78 -1.45 -15.91
CA GLU A 264 -8.58 -0.38 -15.31
C GLU A 264 -8.33 0.98 -16.00
N HIS A 265 -7.08 1.25 -16.39
CA HIS A 265 -6.72 2.50 -17.06
C HIS A 265 -7.22 2.55 -18.50
N ILE A 266 -7.25 1.41 -19.18
CA ILE A 266 -7.88 1.30 -20.50
C ILE A 266 -9.38 1.50 -20.36
N PHE A 267 -10.01 0.93 -19.32
CA PHE A 267 -11.42 1.15 -19.04
C PHE A 267 -11.75 2.63 -18.84
N VAL A 268 -10.97 3.37 -18.03
CA VAL A 268 -11.14 4.84 -17.90
C VAL A 268 -10.95 5.55 -19.24
N THR A 269 -9.92 5.16 -20.00
CA THR A 269 -9.62 5.73 -21.31
C THR A 269 -10.78 5.58 -22.29
N PHE A 270 -11.49 4.45 -22.27
CA PHE A 270 -12.65 4.23 -23.14
C PHE A 270 -13.76 5.26 -22.86
N PHE A 271 -14.07 5.54 -21.60
CA PHE A 271 -15.02 6.60 -21.23
C PHE A 271 -14.53 8.00 -21.60
N LYS A 272 -13.21 8.21 -21.66
CA LYS A 272 -12.60 9.50 -22.03
C LYS A 272 -12.63 9.74 -23.55
N VAL A 273 -12.35 8.71 -24.33
CA VAL A 273 -12.16 8.79 -25.79
C VAL A 273 -13.48 8.66 -26.54
N PHE A 274 -14.40 7.79 -26.11
CA PHE A 274 -15.64 7.52 -26.83
C PHE A 274 -16.80 8.39 -26.28
N PRO A 275 -17.34 9.35 -27.08
CA PRO A 275 -18.34 10.29 -26.60
C PRO A 275 -19.65 9.63 -26.12
N VAL A 276 -20.03 8.50 -26.71
CA VAL A 276 -21.23 7.74 -26.32
C VAL A 276 -21.08 7.20 -24.90
N LEU A 277 -19.94 6.62 -24.58
CA LEU A 277 -19.61 6.15 -23.23
C LEU A 277 -19.53 7.32 -22.24
N LYS A 278 -18.89 8.43 -22.62
CA LYS A 278 -18.84 9.66 -21.80
C LYS A 278 -20.25 10.17 -21.47
N THR A 279 -21.13 10.21 -22.46
CA THR A 279 -22.53 10.67 -22.31
C THR A 279 -23.30 9.71 -21.41
N TYR A 280 -23.10 8.40 -21.56
CA TYR A 280 -23.69 7.39 -20.69
C TYR A 280 -23.25 7.55 -19.22
N LEU A 281 -21.96 7.79 -19.00
CA LEU A 281 -21.39 8.02 -17.68
C LEU A 281 -22.00 9.25 -16.99
N VAL A 282 -22.15 10.35 -17.73
CA VAL A 282 -22.77 11.57 -17.19
C VAL A 282 -24.26 11.36 -16.90
N LYS A 283 -24.98 10.62 -17.75
CA LYS A 283 -26.39 10.25 -17.51
C LYS A 283 -26.58 9.42 -16.24
N SER A 284 -25.60 8.60 -15.86
CA SER A 284 -25.62 7.83 -14.61
C SER A 284 -25.22 8.65 -13.38
N GLY A 285 -24.94 9.95 -13.53
CA GLY A 285 -24.55 10.83 -12.42
C GLY A 285 -23.07 10.74 -12.05
N ASN A 286 -22.26 10.06 -12.86
CA ASN A 286 -20.84 9.85 -12.62
C ASN A 286 -19.98 10.76 -13.50
N SER A 287 -18.71 10.91 -13.10
CA SER A 287 -17.69 11.65 -13.86
C SER A 287 -16.45 10.78 -14.04
N ILE A 288 -15.63 11.11 -15.03
CA ILE A 288 -14.37 10.39 -15.30
C ILE A 288 -13.44 10.50 -14.08
N GLU A 289 -13.48 11.64 -13.40
CA GLU A 289 -12.69 11.91 -12.20
C GLU A 289 -13.08 10.99 -11.04
N ILE A 290 -14.37 10.66 -10.89
CA ILE A 290 -14.84 9.70 -9.88
C ILE A 290 -14.26 8.31 -10.16
N ILE A 291 -14.38 7.82 -11.41
CA ILE A 291 -13.80 6.52 -11.80
C ILE A 291 -12.30 6.51 -11.51
N ARG A 292 -11.58 7.58 -11.88
CA ARG A 292 -10.13 7.68 -11.67
C ARG A 292 -9.76 7.63 -10.19
N GLU A 293 -10.50 8.31 -9.30
CA GLU A 293 -10.23 8.25 -7.86
C GLU A 293 -10.54 6.85 -7.28
N ILE A 294 -11.54 6.14 -7.81
CA ILE A 294 -11.83 4.74 -7.43
C ILE A 294 -10.69 3.82 -7.88
N VAL A 295 -10.19 3.98 -9.11
CA VAL A 295 -9.03 3.23 -9.61
C VAL A 295 -7.82 3.48 -8.70
N ARG A 296 -7.54 4.76 -8.39
CA ARG A 296 -6.47 5.14 -7.45
C ARG A 296 -6.64 4.47 -6.08
N PHE A 297 -7.85 4.43 -5.54
CA PHE A 297 -8.15 3.75 -4.28
C PHE A 297 -7.87 2.24 -4.37
N HIS A 298 -8.23 1.58 -5.47
CA HIS A 298 -7.90 0.17 -5.70
C HIS A 298 -6.38 -0.07 -5.82
N GLU A 299 -5.67 0.79 -6.54
CA GLU A 299 -4.21 0.72 -6.68
C GLU A 299 -3.50 0.86 -5.32
N ASP A 300 -3.94 1.82 -4.50
CA ASP A 300 -3.43 1.99 -3.14
C ASP A 300 -3.68 0.75 -2.27
N ARG A 301 -4.81 0.04 -2.47
CA ARG A 301 -5.08 -1.24 -1.80
C ARG A 301 -4.19 -2.37 -2.29
N LYS A 302 -4.03 -2.54 -3.61
CA LYS A 302 -3.13 -3.55 -4.19
C LYS A 302 -1.71 -3.37 -3.65
N LYS A 303 -1.21 -2.14 -3.62
CA LYS A 303 0.11 -1.81 -3.05
C LYS A 303 0.21 -2.15 -1.56
N LYS A 304 -0.80 -1.83 -0.75
CA LYS A 304 -0.84 -2.19 0.68
C LYS A 304 -0.73 -3.71 0.87
N VAL A 305 -1.56 -4.49 0.16
CA VAL A 305 -1.54 -5.96 0.25
C VAL A 305 -0.18 -6.51 -0.19
N GLN A 306 0.37 -6.03 -1.30
CA GLN A 306 1.70 -6.44 -1.78
C GLN A 306 2.79 -6.16 -0.75
N ASN A 307 2.77 -4.99 -0.10
CA ASN A 307 3.75 -4.61 0.92
C ASN A 307 3.66 -5.45 2.21
N THR A 308 2.55 -6.15 2.46
CA THR A 308 2.42 -7.05 3.63
C THR A 308 2.93 -8.46 3.37
N LYS A 309 3.19 -8.82 2.11
CA LYS A 309 3.71 -10.15 1.78
C LYS A 309 5.09 -10.31 2.40
N ILE A 310 5.25 -11.32 3.24
CA ILE A 310 6.52 -11.63 3.95
C ILE A 310 7.68 -11.83 2.96
N THR A 311 7.38 -12.28 1.74
CA THR A 311 8.35 -12.53 0.67
C THR A 311 8.59 -11.32 -0.23
N ASN A 312 8.07 -10.13 0.09
CA ASN A 312 8.25 -8.95 -0.74
C ASN A 312 9.70 -8.44 -0.62
N PRO A 313 10.51 -8.49 -1.69
CA PRO A 313 11.91 -8.04 -1.64
C PRO A 313 12.04 -6.52 -1.53
N ASP A 314 11.00 -5.75 -1.88
CA ASP A 314 11.01 -4.28 -1.83
C ASP A 314 10.84 -3.73 -0.40
N VAL A 315 10.38 -4.57 0.54
CA VAL A 315 10.19 -4.19 1.93
C VAL A 315 11.32 -4.78 2.76
N PRO A 316 12.23 -3.96 3.33
CA PRO A 316 13.29 -4.48 4.18
C PRO A 316 12.68 -5.24 5.37
N TYR A 317 13.02 -6.53 5.49
CA TYR A 317 12.62 -7.35 6.61
C TYR A 317 13.42 -6.93 7.84
N TYR A 318 12.75 -6.29 8.79
CA TYR A 318 13.35 -6.02 10.10
C TYR A 318 12.98 -7.18 11.03
N PRO A 319 13.97 -7.94 11.53
CA PRO A 319 13.68 -9.04 12.44
C PRO A 319 13.06 -8.48 13.71
N VAL A 320 11.77 -8.75 13.90
CA VAL A 320 11.02 -8.36 15.10
C VAL A 320 11.36 -9.31 16.28
N GLY A 321 12.65 -9.51 16.54
CA GLY A 321 13.15 -10.37 17.63
C GLY A 321 12.95 -11.87 17.42
N GLY A 322 13.98 -12.66 17.72
CA GLY A 322 13.88 -14.12 17.81
C GLY A 322 13.57 -14.60 19.23
N ILE A 323 13.51 -15.92 19.41
CA ILE A 323 13.34 -16.60 20.70
C ILE A 323 14.37 -16.12 21.75
N GLY A 324 15.56 -15.71 21.31
CA GLY A 324 16.63 -15.15 22.17
C GLY A 324 16.49 -13.66 22.53
N LYS A 325 15.45 -12.94 22.08
CA LYS A 325 15.26 -11.51 22.43
C LYS A 325 15.17 -11.31 23.95
N TYR A 326 14.54 -12.24 24.63
CA TYR A 326 14.39 -12.25 26.09
C TYR A 326 15.70 -12.56 26.85
N TRP A 327 16.72 -13.10 26.18
CA TRP A 327 18.02 -13.34 26.79
C TRP A 327 18.90 -12.09 26.72
N ILE A 328 18.70 -11.26 25.70
CA ILE A 328 19.44 -10.00 25.48
C ILE A 328 18.81 -8.86 26.29
N TYR A 329 17.48 -8.85 26.39
CA TYR A 329 16.73 -7.81 27.10
C TYR A 329 15.98 -8.40 28.28
N GLY A 330 16.03 -7.72 29.43
CA GLY A 330 15.35 -8.16 30.65
C GLY A 330 13.85 -8.38 30.47
N HIS A 331 13.32 -9.43 31.13
CA HIS A 331 11.90 -9.74 31.15
C HIS A 331 11.10 -8.64 31.88
N THR A 332 9.84 -8.44 31.46
CA THR A 332 8.87 -7.52 32.08
C THR A 332 7.62 -8.27 32.59
N PHE A 333 7.80 -9.32 33.38
CA PHE A 333 6.76 -10.23 33.87
C PHE A 333 5.66 -9.53 34.68
N ILE A 334 6.02 -8.62 35.58
CA ILE A 334 5.03 -7.94 36.44
C ILE A 334 4.29 -6.89 35.63
N LEU A 335 5.03 -6.05 34.91
CA LEU A 335 4.45 -4.99 34.10
C LEU A 335 3.50 -5.53 33.03
N ASN A 336 3.80 -6.66 32.39
CA ASN A 336 2.95 -7.25 31.35
C ASN A 336 1.53 -7.58 31.84
N LYS A 337 1.31 -7.73 33.15
CA LYS A 337 -0.03 -7.96 33.73
C LYS A 337 -0.90 -6.69 33.80
N PHE A 338 -0.28 -5.51 33.74
CA PHE A 338 -0.93 -4.20 33.90
C PHE A 338 -0.62 -3.26 32.75
N SER A 339 -0.22 -3.81 31.61
CA SER A 339 0.18 -3.02 30.46
C SER A 339 -0.19 -3.69 29.15
N LYS A 340 -0.14 -2.90 28.07
CA LYS A 340 -0.42 -3.36 26.72
C LYS A 340 0.80 -3.06 25.86
N ASP A 341 1.37 -4.10 25.25
CA ASP A 341 2.44 -3.91 24.26
C ASP A 341 1.83 -3.36 22.96
N ILE A 342 2.05 -2.06 22.71
CA ILE A 342 1.56 -1.38 21.52
C ILE A 342 2.38 -1.80 20.31
N THR A 343 3.68 -2.04 20.47
CA THR A 343 4.57 -2.48 19.39
C THR A 343 4.18 -3.87 18.90
N GLU A 344 3.87 -4.81 19.79
CA GLU A 344 3.39 -6.14 19.42
C GLU A 344 2.02 -6.09 18.74
N ARG A 345 1.11 -5.23 19.21
CA ARG A 345 -0.18 -5.04 18.53
C ARG A 345 0.02 -4.47 17.13
N MET A 346 0.84 -3.43 17.00
CA MET A 346 1.08 -2.76 15.72
C MET A 346 1.89 -3.61 14.73
N SER A 347 2.62 -4.65 15.18
CA SER A 347 3.29 -5.58 14.27
C SER A 347 2.31 -6.49 13.51
N LYS A 348 1.11 -6.70 14.06
CA LYS A 348 0.05 -7.51 13.46
C LYS A 348 -0.97 -6.68 12.67
N VAL A 349 -0.97 -5.36 12.84
CA VAL A 349 -1.97 -4.47 12.20
C VAL A 349 -1.48 -3.97 10.85
N GLN A 350 -2.34 -4.11 9.84
CA GLN A 350 -2.06 -3.67 8.47
C GLN A 350 -2.40 -2.19 8.23
N ASP A 351 -3.37 -1.64 8.98
CA ASP A 351 -3.78 -0.24 8.88
C ASP A 351 -2.63 0.72 9.12
N LYS A 352 -2.60 1.88 8.44
CA LYS A 352 -1.60 2.92 8.68
C LYS A 352 -2.08 3.86 9.79
N TYR A 353 -1.25 4.03 10.83
CA TYR A 353 -1.46 5.03 11.89
C TYR A 353 -0.50 6.22 11.74
N GLY A 354 -0.79 7.31 12.44
CA GLY A 354 0.02 8.54 12.39
C GLY A 354 -0.12 9.36 11.10
N ILE A 355 -1.20 9.16 10.33
CA ILE A 355 -1.47 9.95 9.12
C ILE A 355 -1.66 11.42 9.50
N GLY A 356 -0.91 12.32 8.85
CA GLY A 356 -0.94 13.77 9.12
C GLY A 356 -0.13 14.22 10.34
N HIS A 357 0.59 13.30 11.00
CA HIS A 357 1.39 13.59 12.20
C HIS A 357 2.87 13.24 12.03
N ASP A 358 3.38 13.31 10.79
CA ASP A 358 4.75 12.89 10.50
C ASP A 358 5.78 13.78 11.24
N ARG A 359 5.50 15.08 11.38
CA ARG A 359 6.37 16.03 12.09
C ARG A 359 6.46 15.70 13.59
N GLU A 360 5.32 15.49 14.23
CA GLU A 360 5.20 15.16 15.64
C GLU A 360 5.90 13.83 15.93
N ILE A 361 5.74 12.83 15.05
CA ILE A 361 6.42 11.54 15.20
C ILE A 361 7.94 11.69 15.08
N GLU A 362 8.45 12.46 14.11
CA GLU A 362 9.90 12.73 13.99
C GLU A 362 10.46 13.45 15.22
N GLU A 363 9.69 14.39 15.77
CA GLU A 363 10.07 15.10 16.99
C GLU A 363 10.16 14.16 18.19
N ILE A 364 9.17 13.26 18.37
CA ILE A 364 9.22 12.22 19.40
C ILE A 364 10.42 11.30 19.20
N ILE A 365 10.70 10.86 17.97
CA ILE A 365 11.86 10.01 17.64
C ILE A 365 13.15 10.71 18.05
N SER A 366 13.27 12.00 17.76
CA SER A 366 14.44 12.81 18.11
C SER A 366 14.64 12.89 19.63
N ILE A 367 13.57 13.17 20.38
CA ILE A 367 13.64 13.33 21.85
C ILE A 367 13.92 12.00 22.54
N VAL A 368 13.16 10.95 22.20
CA VAL A 368 13.28 9.62 22.85
C VAL A 368 14.64 8.96 22.57
N GLY A 369 15.32 9.34 21.47
CA GLY A 369 16.66 8.87 21.13
C GLY A 369 17.81 9.51 21.93
N ARG A 370 17.55 10.56 22.73
CA ARG A 370 18.59 11.26 23.48
C ARG A 370 19.14 10.43 24.64
N MET A 371 20.35 10.78 25.09
CA MET A 371 21.00 10.16 26.25
C MET A 371 20.40 10.63 27.59
N SER A 372 19.95 11.89 27.66
CA SER A 372 19.29 12.51 28.81
C SER A 372 18.03 13.25 28.36
N ASN A 373 17.12 13.52 29.30
CA ASN A 373 15.83 14.20 29.04
C ASN A 373 15.09 13.61 27.84
N LYS A 374 14.83 12.30 27.91
CA LYS A 374 14.22 11.49 26.85
C LYS A 374 12.71 11.33 27.03
N ASN A 375 12.11 12.11 27.91
CA ASN A 375 10.66 12.08 28.13
C ASN A 375 9.96 13.10 27.23
N VAL A 376 8.82 12.68 26.69
CA VAL A 376 8.00 13.48 25.78
C VAL A 376 6.61 13.64 26.34
N LEU A 377 6.04 14.84 26.21
CA LEU A 377 4.67 15.13 26.55
C LEU A 377 3.90 15.62 25.32
N LEU A 378 2.92 14.82 24.87
CA LEU A 378 2.02 15.19 23.79
C LEU A 378 0.92 16.08 24.32
N VAL A 379 0.97 17.37 23.97
CA VAL A 379 0.02 18.39 24.43
C VAL A 379 -0.94 18.73 23.30
N GLY A 380 -2.23 18.51 23.50
CA GLY A 380 -3.25 18.80 22.48
C GLY A 380 -4.66 18.58 23.00
N GLU A 381 -5.68 19.10 22.32
CA GLU A 381 -7.08 18.86 22.72
C GLU A 381 -7.48 17.38 22.65
N ALA A 382 -8.59 17.01 23.31
CA ALA A 382 -9.13 15.66 23.20
C ALA A 382 -9.58 15.40 21.75
N GLY A 383 -9.28 14.20 21.22
CA GLY A 383 -9.70 13.80 19.88
C GLY A 383 -8.80 14.22 18.70
N VAL A 384 -7.71 14.99 18.92
CA VAL A 384 -6.78 15.38 17.84
C VAL A 384 -5.92 14.24 17.27
N GLY A 385 -5.98 13.06 17.89
CA GLY A 385 -5.29 11.86 17.41
C GLY A 385 -4.01 11.48 18.16
N LYS A 386 -3.81 11.95 19.40
CA LYS A 386 -2.63 11.63 20.23
C LYS A 386 -2.29 10.14 20.29
N SER A 387 -3.29 9.27 20.51
CA SER A 387 -3.06 7.81 20.51
C SER A 387 -2.68 7.26 19.13
N SER A 388 -3.10 7.91 18.03
CA SER A 388 -2.71 7.54 16.66
C SER A 388 -1.23 7.82 16.41
N ILE A 389 -0.68 8.90 16.98
CA ILE A 389 0.75 9.24 16.91
C ILE A 389 1.58 8.12 17.54
N ILE A 390 1.20 7.66 18.74
CA ILE A 390 1.90 6.56 19.44
C ILE A 390 1.86 5.25 18.64
N LYS A 391 0.71 4.92 18.06
CA LYS A 391 0.57 3.76 17.16
C LYS A 391 1.43 3.92 15.90
N GLY A 392 1.49 5.12 15.32
CA GLY A 392 2.34 5.45 14.18
C GLY A 392 3.83 5.30 14.51
N LEU A 393 4.27 5.77 15.68
CA LEU A 393 5.62 5.56 16.19
C LEU A 393 5.94 4.06 16.36
N ALA A 394 5.04 3.29 16.98
CA ALA A 394 5.19 1.84 17.11
C ALA A 394 5.34 1.16 15.73
N GLN A 395 4.57 1.58 14.72
CA GLN A 395 4.71 1.07 13.36
C GLN A 395 6.07 1.40 12.74
N ARG A 396 6.60 2.60 12.97
CA ARG A 396 7.94 2.96 12.48
C ARG A 396 9.04 2.14 13.15
N ILE A 397 8.91 1.85 14.45
CA ILE A 397 9.81 0.95 15.18
C ILE A 397 9.78 -0.47 14.59
N VAL A 398 8.58 -1.05 14.39
CA VAL A 398 8.43 -2.40 13.81
C VAL A 398 9.02 -2.46 12.41
N ARG A 399 8.79 -1.43 11.60
CA ARG A 399 9.29 -1.31 10.22
C ARG A 399 10.73 -0.80 10.13
N GLY A 400 11.45 -0.68 11.25
CA GLY A 400 12.84 -0.20 11.26
C GLY A 400 13.08 1.18 10.62
N LYS A 401 12.02 1.99 10.44
CA LYS A 401 12.09 3.36 9.89
C LYS A 401 12.36 4.36 11.02
N ILE A 402 13.43 4.13 11.77
CA ILE A 402 13.77 4.91 12.96
C ILE A 402 15.29 4.94 13.15
N ASN A 403 15.78 5.85 13.99
CA ASN A 403 17.20 5.95 14.31
C ASN A 403 17.74 4.66 14.97
N PRO A 404 19.02 4.31 14.77
CA PRO A 404 19.61 3.08 15.33
C PRO A 404 19.42 2.93 16.84
N GLN A 405 19.39 4.03 17.58
CA GLN A 405 19.19 4.06 19.04
C GLN A 405 17.81 3.53 19.48
N LEU A 406 16.80 3.59 18.60
CA LEU A 406 15.43 3.16 18.89
C LEU A 406 15.07 1.83 18.23
N LEU A 407 16.00 1.24 17.45
CA LEU A 407 15.80 -0.07 16.85
C LEU A 407 15.60 -1.14 17.92
N GLY A 408 14.58 -1.99 17.74
CA GLY A 408 14.28 -3.09 18.65
C GLY A 408 13.63 -2.69 19.97
N LYS A 409 13.41 -1.38 20.23
CA LYS A 409 12.63 -0.93 21.38
C LYS A 409 11.15 -1.34 21.27
N LYS A 410 10.44 -1.37 22.39
CA LYS A 410 9.00 -1.62 22.47
C LYS A 410 8.29 -0.48 23.20
N ILE A 411 7.08 -0.16 22.78
CA ILE A 411 6.21 0.81 23.44
C ILE A 411 5.21 0.04 24.29
N ILE A 412 5.27 0.24 25.60
CA ILE A 412 4.36 -0.39 26.55
C ILE A 412 3.43 0.68 27.12
N GLN A 413 2.13 0.51 26.91
CA GLN A 413 1.10 1.36 27.51
C GLN A 413 0.79 0.88 28.93
N LEU A 414 0.93 1.76 29.91
CA LEU A 414 0.46 1.50 31.28
C LEU A 414 -1.07 1.56 31.34
N ASP A 415 -1.71 0.53 31.91
CA ASP A 415 -3.16 0.47 32.12
C ASP A 415 -3.48 0.69 33.61
N ILE A 416 -3.73 1.94 33.97
CA ILE A 416 -3.99 2.38 35.35
C ILE A 416 -5.23 1.67 35.92
N THR A 417 -6.28 1.50 35.11
CA THR A 417 -7.52 0.82 35.52
C THR A 417 -7.27 -0.64 35.88
N SER A 418 -6.48 -1.36 35.07
CA SER A 418 -6.13 -2.76 35.32
C SER A 418 -5.25 -2.93 36.56
N LEU A 419 -4.40 -1.94 36.83
CA LEU A 419 -3.56 -1.86 38.01
C LEU A 419 -4.40 -1.66 39.28
N LEU A 420 -5.37 -0.73 39.25
CA LEU A 420 -6.28 -0.47 40.36
C LEU A 420 -7.18 -1.68 40.67
N ALA A 421 -7.65 -2.38 39.64
CA ALA A 421 -8.53 -3.54 39.79
C ALA A 421 -7.84 -4.74 40.49
N GLN A 422 -6.54 -4.93 40.28
CA GLN A 422 -5.77 -6.03 40.88
C GLN A 422 -5.14 -5.68 42.23
N GLY A 423 -4.96 -4.40 42.54
CA GLY A 423 -4.35 -3.92 43.79
C GLY A 423 -5.29 -3.88 44.99
N VAL A 424 -6.14 -4.90 45.19
CA VAL A 424 -7.01 -4.99 46.37
C VAL A 424 -6.18 -5.19 47.63
N GLY A 425 -5.76 -4.07 48.25
CA GLY A 425 -4.95 -3.98 49.47
C GLY A 425 -3.95 -2.83 49.39
N LYS A 426 -4.10 -1.79 50.26
CA LYS A 426 -3.34 -0.51 50.20
C LYS A 426 -1.80 -0.65 50.23
N GLY A 427 -1.24 -1.77 50.69
CA GLY A 427 0.22 -2.00 50.72
C GLY A 427 0.78 -2.83 49.56
N ASN A 428 -0.06 -3.58 48.83
CA ASN A 428 0.39 -4.46 47.75
C ASN A 428 0.60 -3.70 46.43
N LEU A 429 -0.23 -2.67 46.19
CA LEU A 429 -0.20 -1.91 44.94
C LEU A 429 1.11 -1.11 44.77
N GLU A 430 1.59 -0.44 45.82
CA GLU A 430 2.84 0.32 45.80
C GLU A 430 4.05 -0.57 45.49
N GLU A 431 4.17 -1.67 46.22
CA GLU A 431 5.26 -2.63 46.05
C GLU A 431 5.26 -3.25 44.65
N LEU A 432 4.07 -3.55 44.10
CA LEU A 432 3.94 -4.08 42.75
C LEU A 432 4.40 -3.08 41.68
N ILE A 433 4.07 -1.79 41.84
CA ILE A 433 4.48 -0.75 40.90
C ILE A 433 5.98 -0.52 40.99
N GLN A 434 6.51 -0.39 42.20
CA GLN A 434 7.94 -0.21 42.39
C GLN A 434 8.72 -1.37 41.75
N LYS A 435 8.25 -2.62 41.93
CA LYS A 435 8.82 -3.78 41.22
C LYS A 435 8.69 -3.68 39.70
N ALA A 436 7.55 -3.24 39.18
CA ALA A 436 7.33 -3.10 37.74
C ALA A 436 8.20 -2.01 37.10
N LEU A 437 8.41 -0.88 37.78
CA LEU A 437 9.28 0.21 37.32
C LEU A 437 10.76 -0.16 37.39
N ASN A 438 11.18 -0.87 38.45
CA ASN A 438 12.52 -1.44 38.50
C ASN A 438 12.75 -2.46 37.38
N GLU A 439 11.77 -3.33 37.11
CA GLU A 439 11.84 -4.27 36.00
C GLU A 439 11.98 -3.56 34.64
N LEU A 440 11.28 -2.43 34.46
CA LEU A 440 11.41 -1.58 33.28
C LEU A 440 12.82 -0.98 33.12
N SER A 441 13.42 -0.47 34.20
CA SER A 441 14.74 0.15 34.13
C SER A 441 15.82 -0.87 33.73
N PHE A 442 15.71 -2.12 34.19
CA PHE A 442 16.59 -3.22 33.76
C PHE A 442 16.34 -3.71 32.33
N SER A 443 15.13 -3.57 31.79
CA SER A 443 14.79 -4.08 30.45
C SER A 443 15.54 -3.37 29.32
N GLY A 444 15.82 -2.06 29.47
CA GLY A 444 16.65 -1.25 28.57
C GLY A 444 16.09 -0.97 27.16
N ASN A 445 15.13 -1.77 26.70
CA ASN A 445 14.49 -1.65 25.39
C ASN A 445 13.04 -1.16 25.43
N THR A 446 12.58 -0.62 26.55
CA THR A 446 11.18 -0.21 26.71
C THR A 446 11.03 1.30 26.70
N ILE A 447 10.00 1.78 26.01
CA ILE A 447 9.43 3.13 26.09
C ILE A 447 8.10 3.00 26.82
N LEU A 448 7.95 3.70 27.94
CA LEU A 448 6.70 3.69 28.71
C LEU A 448 5.75 4.73 28.13
N TYR A 449 4.56 4.31 27.74
CA TYR A 449 3.47 5.18 27.30
C TYR A 449 2.41 5.30 28.40
N ILE A 450 2.06 6.54 28.74
CA ILE A 450 1.05 6.87 29.73
C ILE A 450 0.00 7.74 29.04
N ASP A 451 -1.20 7.21 28.89
CA ASP A 451 -2.33 8.03 28.45
C ASP A 451 -2.81 8.87 29.64
N GLU A 452 -3.17 10.13 29.39
CA GLU A 452 -3.72 11.04 30.39
C GLU A 452 -2.85 11.11 31.65
N ILE A 453 -1.57 11.51 31.48
CA ILE A 453 -0.55 11.47 32.54
C ILE A 453 -0.96 12.25 33.81
N GLN A 454 -1.88 13.21 33.68
CA GLN A 454 -2.47 13.92 34.81
C GLN A 454 -3.21 13.01 35.81
N GLU A 455 -3.64 11.80 35.42
CA GLU A 455 -4.24 10.84 36.36
C GLU A 455 -3.23 10.35 37.42
N ILE A 456 -1.95 10.38 37.08
CA ILE A 456 -0.87 9.93 37.96
C ILE A 456 -0.18 11.10 38.68
N ILE A 457 -0.31 12.32 38.14
CA ILE A 457 0.32 13.53 38.69
C ILE A 457 -0.69 14.30 39.56
N PRO A 458 -0.40 14.56 40.84
CA PRO A 458 -1.32 15.25 41.73
C PRO A 458 -1.42 16.73 41.38
N ALA A 459 -2.62 17.31 41.48
CA ALA A 459 -2.84 18.73 41.20
C ALA A 459 -2.23 19.66 42.27
N LYS A 460 -2.06 19.17 43.51
CA LYS A 460 -1.55 19.90 44.69
C LYS A 460 -0.89 18.94 45.68
N SER A 461 0.10 19.41 46.43
CA SER A 461 0.81 18.68 47.49
C SER A 461 -0.09 18.10 48.59
N ASP A 462 -1.23 18.76 48.86
CA ASP A 462 -2.07 18.47 50.03
C ASP A 462 -3.26 17.55 49.72
N GLN A 463 -3.41 17.09 48.48
CA GLN A 463 -4.34 16.01 48.18
C GLN A 463 -3.64 14.68 48.49
N SER A 464 -3.87 14.19 49.70
CA SER A 464 -3.51 12.86 50.19
C SER A 464 -4.23 11.76 49.40
N GLY A 465 -3.91 11.59 48.12
CA GLY A 465 -4.76 10.87 47.16
C GLY A 465 -4.09 9.93 46.17
N SER A 466 -2.84 10.11 45.75
CA SER A 466 -2.21 9.17 44.81
C SER A 466 -0.81 8.75 45.24
N SER A 467 -0.78 7.66 45.99
CA SER A 467 0.41 6.86 46.32
C SER A 467 1.28 6.49 45.08
N LEU A 468 0.67 6.50 43.89
CA LEU A 468 1.30 6.32 42.59
C LEU A 468 2.30 7.43 42.21
N ALA A 469 1.98 8.68 42.51
CA ALA A 469 2.76 9.83 42.10
C ALA A 469 4.14 9.83 42.74
N SER A 470 4.18 9.60 44.05
CA SER A 470 5.42 9.51 44.82
C SER A 470 6.37 8.43 44.32
N ILE A 471 5.83 7.34 43.76
CA ILE A 471 6.63 6.23 43.23
C ILE A 471 7.13 6.54 41.81
N MET A 472 6.31 7.21 40.98
CA MET A 472 6.65 7.51 39.58
C MET A 472 7.58 8.72 39.41
N LEU A 473 7.49 9.71 40.30
CA LEU A 473 8.25 10.96 40.20
C LEU A 473 9.77 10.77 40.08
N PRO A 474 10.44 9.91 40.87
CA PRO A 474 11.88 9.68 40.73
C PRO A 474 12.26 9.22 39.32
N TYR A 475 11.58 8.21 38.78
CA TYR A 475 11.84 7.68 37.44
C TYR A 475 11.59 8.69 36.32
N ILE A 476 10.61 9.59 36.51
CA ILE A 476 10.32 10.68 35.60
C ILE A 476 11.45 11.72 35.61
N LEU A 477 11.85 12.18 36.79
CA LEU A 477 12.87 13.24 36.94
C LEU A 477 14.25 12.76 36.48
N GLU A 478 14.62 11.53 36.79
CA GLU A 478 15.91 10.95 36.41
C GLU A 478 15.92 10.45 34.96
N SER A 479 14.75 10.28 34.34
CA SER A 479 14.60 9.70 33.01
C SER A 479 15.32 8.35 32.89
N GLU A 480 15.12 7.39 33.81
CA GLU A 480 15.80 6.09 33.74
C GLU A 480 15.46 5.34 32.43
N PHE A 481 14.20 5.43 31.99
CA PHE A 481 13.71 4.94 30.70
C PHE A 481 12.88 6.03 30.02
N PRO A 482 12.75 6.03 28.68
CA PRO A 482 11.95 7.03 27.99
C PRO A 482 10.46 6.89 28.33
N ILE A 483 9.83 8.02 28.69
CA ILE A 483 8.40 8.11 28.99
C ILE A 483 7.73 9.01 27.94
N ILE A 484 6.62 8.56 27.37
CA ILE A 484 5.74 9.37 26.54
C ILE A 484 4.40 9.53 27.25
N GLY A 485 4.03 10.76 27.60
CA GLY A 485 2.75 11.11 28.20
C GLY A 485 1.82 11.82 27.21
N THR A 486 0.50 11.70 27.40
CA THR A 486 -0.48 12.58 26.73
C THR A 486 -1.19 13.45 27.77
N ILE A 487 -1.51 14.69 27.37
CA ILE A 487 -2.25 15.62 28.22
C ILE A 487 -3.06 16.62 27.37
N ASN A 488 -4.14 17.15 27.94
CA ASN A 488 -4.93 18.23 27.34
C ASN A 488 -4.36 19.60 27.72
N TYR A 489 -4.63 20.66 26.95
CA TYR A 489 -4.10 22.01 27.25
C TYR A 489 -4.54 22.52 28.62
N ALA A 490 -5.82 22.31 28.98
CA ALA A 490 -6.36 22.74 30.27
C ALA A 490 -5.66 22.05 31.44
N ASP A 491 -5.41 20.74 31.34
CA ASP A 491 -4.74 19.95 32.37
C ASP A 491 -3.24 20.27 32.42
N TYR A 492 -2.58 20.45 31.27
CA TYR A 492 -1.19 20.89 31.25
C TYR A 492 -1.00 22.18 32.05
N LYS A 493 -1.91 23.15 31.87
CA LYS A 493 -1.88 24.39 32.65
C LYS A 493 -2.04 24.18 34.16
N LYS A 494 -2.90 23.23 34.56
CA LYS A 494 -3.21 22.98 35.96
C LYS A 494 -2.12 22.18 36.69
N PHE A 495 -1.58 21.15 36.04
CA PHE A 495 -0.71 20.16 36.68
C PHE A 495 0.79 20.45 36.45
N PHE A 496 1.20 20.91 35.27
CA PHE A 496 2.63 21.09 34.94
C PHE A 496 3.16 22.50 35.21
N TYR A 497 2.33 23.55 35.20
CA TYR A 497 2.80 24.89 35.61
C TYR A 497 3.00 25.01 37.12
N SER A 498 2.37 24.13 37.90
CA SER A 498 2.48 24.13 39.35
C SER A 498 3.80 23.51 39.85
N ASN A 499 4.52 22.75 39.02
CA ASN A 499 5.75 22.06 39.38
C ASN A 499 6.82 22.22 38.29
N GLU A 500 7.81 23.07 38.57
CA GLU A 500 8.88 23.39 37.61
C GLU A 500 9.76 22.18 37.27
N SER A 501 10.11 21.34 38.24
CA SER A 501 10.95 20.16 38.01
C SER A 501 10.29 19.16 37.06
N LEU A 502 8.98 18.92 37.21
CA LEU A 502 8.20 18.11 36.29
C LEU A 502 8.13 18.73 34.88
N ARG A 503 8.03 20.06 34.79
CA ARG A 503 8.00 20.74 33.51
C ARG A 503 9.35 20.65 32.78
N GLN A 504 10.46 20.67 33.52
CA GLN A 504 11.81 20.54 32.96
C GLN A 504 12.15 19.10 32.56
N SER A 505 11.49 18.09 33.15
CA SER A 505 11.76 16.68 32.83
C SER A 505 11.10 16.18 31.55
N PHE A 506 10.21 16.96 30.92
CA PHE A 506 9.51 16.61 29.68
C PHE A 506 9.73 17.67 28.60
N ASP A 507 10.01 17.22 27.39
CA ASP A 507 9.88 18.05 26.20
C ASP A 507 8.45 17.97 25.66
N ASN A 508 7.84 19.12 25.40
CA ASN A 508 6.50 19.20 24.85
C ASN A 508 6.52 19.03 23.33
N VAL A 509 5.63 18.18 22.82
CA VAL A 509 5.29 18.10 21.41
C VAL A 509 3.83 18.53 21.26
N GLU A 510 3.62 19.69 20.64
CA GLU A 510 2.28 20.23 20.42
C GLU A 510 1.58 19.48 19.28
N VAL A 511 0.40 18.94 19.58
CA VAL A 511 -0.41 18.19 18.62
C VAL A 511 -1.55 19.06 18.11
N SER A 512 -1.48 19.38 16.82
CA SER A 512 -2.48 20.18 16.13
C SER A 512 -3.63 19.30 15.59
N PRO A 513 -4.84 19.87 15.42
CA PRO A 513 -5.91 19.18 14.71
C PRO A 513 -5.54 18.96 13.24
N LEU A 514 -5.99 17.84 12.68
CA LEU A 514 -5.72 17.45 11.30
C LEU A 514 -6.42 18.38 10.30
N SER A 515 -5.76 18.60 9.16
CA SER A 515 -6.39 19.30 8.04
C SER A 515 -7.49 18.44 7.40
N PRO A 516 -8.48 19.03 6.70
CA PRO A 516 -9.53 18.27 6.03
C PRO A 516 -9.01 17.22 5.04
N ILE A 517 -7.85 17.47 4.43
CA ILE A 517 -7.21 16.55 3.47
C ILE A 517 -6.65 15.33 4.21
N GLU A 518 -6.00 15.53 5.35
CA GLU A 518 -5.48 14.43 6.16
C GLU A 518 -6.61 13.63 6.81
N THR A 519 -7.68 14.31 7.25
CA THR A 519 -8.90 13.64 7.75
C THR A 519 -9.51 12.75 6.68
N LEU A 520 -9.61 13.22 5.43
CA LEU A 520 -10.08 12.41 4.31
C LEU A 520 -9.22 11.14 4.14
N HIS A 521 -7.90 11.27 4.18
CA HIS A 521 -7.00 10.11 4.10
C HIS A 521 -7.18 9.11 5.24
N ILE A 522 -7.52 9.57 6.44
CA ILE A 522 -7.85 8.68 7.56
C ILE A 522 -9.19 7.98 7.28
N LEU A 523 -10.21 8.69 6.81
CA LEU A 523 -11.50 8.09 6.46
C LEU A 523 -11.34 7.03 5.36
N GLU A 524 -10.51 7.29 4.35
CA GLU A 524 -10.15 6.32 3.30
C GLU A 524 -9.60 5.00 3.88
N THR A 525 -8.87 5.04 5.01
CA THR A 525 -8.42 3.81 5.68
C THR A 525 -9.52 3.02 6.37
N GLN A 526 -10.62 3.67 6.72
CA GLN A 526 -11.75 3.02 7.40
C GLN A 526 -12.79 2.47 6.42
N ILE A 527 -12.73 2.87 5.14
CA ILE A 527 -13.70 2.45 4.11
C ILE A 527 -13.89 0.94 4.12
N GLU A 528 -12.83 0.15 4.06
CA GLU A 528 -12.93 -1.32 4.00
C GLU A 528 -13.75 -1.91 5.17
N LYS A 529 -13.45 -1.48 6.40
CA LYS A 529 -14.19 -1.94 7.58
C LYS A 529 -15.64 -1.50 7.55
N LEU A 530 -15.92 -0.30 7.03
CA LEU A 530 -17.28 0.20 6.91
C LEU A 530 -18.05 -0.57 5.83
N GLU A 531 -17.43 -0.82 4.68
CA GLU A 531 -18.04 -1.59 3.59
C GLU A 531 -18.34 -3.04 4.00
N GLU A 532 -17.41 -3.69 4.72
CA GLU A 532 -17.62 -5.03 5.27
C GLU A 532 -18.75 -5.06 6.31
N ASN A 533 -18.79 -4.08 7.20
CA ASN A 533 -19.79 -4.02 8.27
C ASN A 533 -21.20 -3.69 7.75
N PHE A 534 -21.31 -2.81 6.76
CA PHE A 534 -22.58 -2.31 6.26
C PHE A 534 -23.02 -2.94 4.93
N ASN A 535 -22.15 -3.74 4.29
CA ASN A 535 -22.38 -4.37 2.98
C ASN A 535 -22.83 -3.36 1.90
N LEU A 536 -22.18 -2.19 1.90
CA LEU A 536 -22.42 -1.09 0.96
C LEU A 536 -21.07 -0.62 0.41
N TYR A 537 -21.04 -0.11 -0.82
CA TYR A 537 -19.86 0.53 -1.37
C TYR A 537 -19.84 2.02 -1.03
N ILE A 538 -18.68 2.54 -0.63
CA ILE A 538 -18.48 3.96 -0.33
C ILE A 538 -17.62 4.56 -1.43
N THR A 539 -18.19 5.55 -2.13
CA THR A 539 -17.60 6.19 -3.30
C THR A 539 -17.05 7.58 -3.01
#